data_AF-A0A4R8T5Y3-F1
#
_entry.id   AF-A0A4R8T5Y3-F1
#
_cell.length_a   1.000
_cell.length_b   1.000
_cell.length_c   1.000
_cell.angle_alpha   90.00
_cell.angle_beta   90.00
_cell.angle_gamma   90.00
#
_symmetry.space_group_name_H-M   'P 1'
#
loop_
_entity.id
_entity.type
_entity.pdbx_description
1 polymer ?
#
loop_
_entity_poly.entity_id
_entity_poly.type
_entity_poly.pdbx_seq_one_letter_code
_entity_poly.pdbx_strand_id
1 'polypeptide(L)'
;MSTSADIPSKSRRTYQTSTIRTVLSLPPQWLHMYDEFITKNASQVSQIESALRSLTYIIPGRFRDAEIASETLHSGVQLLSLYHDTLLMRALSRIPLPRLPSPHSRYTKYWTQRSPMYRRIAMLLQMVTYTQLLCEMAAKRRGGERGRWRVIVLLEAIKAFCRLLLLRVTRARPLVTPVLPEREPIPEEPEGDGGDGALKELMDESVNGHVVDADADADTPKPHEKEWVMPRTGTHLPSLPKPGDISGYLLGKVLTADDIKPAARLLNQLQGGAQAAEVLHVLAPLIYAIALSRSKNKKSWTPWLIGLSVEYAARQLRDRSFRTTPLEREEWSKRGWAMGWWTMRGAFYENVMKGVVGGVRSRVPGIVGGILEDYEYLWENYYFSTSA
;
A
#
# COMPACT_ATOMS: atom_id res chain seq x y z
N MET A 1 -73.07 -38.12 -33.56
CA MET A 1 -72.32 -39.01 -34.46
C MET A 1 -71.25 -38.17 -35.16
N SER A 2 -70.00 -38.67 -35.11
CA SER A 2 -68.86 -38.36 -36.00
C SER A 2 -68.30 -36.93 -35.98
N THR A 3 -67.25 -36.66 -35.19
CA THR A 3 -65.81 -36.76 -35.54
C THR A 3 -65.36 -35.86 -36.69
N SER A 4 -64.60 -34.82 -36.36
CA SER A 4 -63.47 -34.39 -37.21
C SER A 4 -62.36 -33.86 -36.29
N ALA A 5 -61.16 -34.41 -36.48
CA ALA A 5 -59.96 -34.19 -35.70
C ALA A 5 -58.99 -33.24 -36.43
N ASP A 6 -58.19 -32.57 -35.59
CA ASP A 6 -56.83 -32.04 -35.82
C ASP A 6 -56.57 -30.92 -36.83
N ILE A 7 -55.96 -29.81 -36.33
CA ILE A 7 -54.50 -29.52 -36.39
C ILE A 7 -54.22 -28.27 -35.52
N PRO A 8 -53.35 -28.32 -34.49
CA PRO A 8 -52.81 -27.12 -33.87
C PRO A 8 -51.45 -26.74 -34.49
N SER A 9 -51.36 -25.54 -35.07
CA SER A 9 -50.14 -24.98 -35.64
C SER A 9 -49.24 -24.35 -34.55
N LYS A 10 -48.12 -25.04 -34.31
CA LYS A 10 -46.76 -24.53 -34.03
C LYS A 10 -46.63 -23.33 -33.04
N SER A 11 -46.26 -23.67 -31.80
CA SER A 11 -45.73 -22.75 -30.80
C SER A 11 -44.53 -21.94 -31.31
N ARG A 12 -44.67 -20.61 -31.38
CA ARG A 12 -43.53 -19.68 -31.48
C ARG A 12 -42.99 -19.45 -30.06
N ARG A 13 -41.94 -20.19 -29.69
CA ARG A 13 -41.11 -19.86 -28.52
C ARG A 13 -40.29 -18.61 -28.85
N THR A 14 -40.74 -17.45 -28.40
CA THR A 14 -39.92 -16.24 -28.34
C THR A 14 -38.88 -16.42 -27.24
N TYR A 15 -37.62 -16.52 -27.67
CA TYR A 15 -36.46 -16.60 -26.80
C TYR A 15 -36.31 -15.33 -25.96
N GLN A 16 -36.37 -15.49 -24.63
CA GLN A 16 -35.93 -14.50 -23.64
C GLN A 16 -34.45 -14.17 -23.88
N THR A 17 -34.18 -13.16 -24.69
CA THR A 17 -32.82 -12.62 -24.93
C THR A 17 -32.68 -11.16 -24.51
N SER A 18 -33.74 -10.57 -23.94
CA SER A 18 -33.75 -9.17 -23.50
C SER A 18 -33.10 -8.96 -22.13
N THR A 19 -33.23 -9.90 -21.18
CA THR A 19 -32.82 -9.68 -19.77
C THR A 19 -31.30 -9.54 -19.61
N ILE A 20 -30.49 -10.28 -20.36
CA ILE A 20 -29.02 -10.26 -20.24
C ILE A 20 -28.43 -8.95 -20.79
N ARG A 21 -29.04 -8.38 -21.83
CA ARG A 21 -28.60 -7.09 -22.40
C ARG A 21 -28.96 -5.91 -21.49
N THR A 22 -30.09 -5.98 -20.78
CA THR A 22 -30.51 -4.96 -19.80
C THR A 22 -29.61 -4.98 -18.55
N VAL A 23 -29.19 -6.16 -18.08
CA VAL A 23 -28.25 -6.29 -16.96
C VAL A 23 -26.86 -5.72 -17.29
N LEU A 24 -26.45 -5.79 -18.56
CA LEU A 24 -25.18 -5.22 -19.05
C LEU A 24 -25.25 -3.71 -19.38
N SER A 25 -26.45 -3.12 -19.50
CA SER A 25 -26.65 -1.68 -19.74
C SER A 25 -26.97 -0.86 -18.48
N LEU A 26 -27.21 -1.53 -17.35
CA LEU A 26 -27.31 -0.94 -16.02
C LEU A 26 -25.98 -0.42 -15.40
N PRO A 27 -24.76 -0.87 -15.76
CA PRO A 27 -23.52 -0.40 -15.13
C PRO A 27 -23.36 1.13 -14.99
N PRO A 28 -23.66 1.99 -16.00
CA PRO A 28 -23.34 3.41 -15.90
C PRO A 28 -24.15 4.17 -14.85
N GLN A 29 -25.42 3.82 -14.64
CA GLN A 29 -26.28 4.51 -13.65
C GLN A 29 -25.87 4.16 -12.21
N TRP A 30 -25.64 2.87 -11.94
CA TRP A 30 -25.19 2.41 -10.63
C TRP A 30 -23.78 2.90 -10.29
N LEU A 31 -22.89 2.96 -11.29
CA LEU A 31 -21.56 3.53 -11.11
C LEU A 31 -21.61 5.03 -10.78
N HIS A 32 -22.54 5.79 -11.37
CA HIS A 32 -22.72 7.21 -11.08
C HIS A 32 -23.32 7.43 -9.68
N MET A 33 -24.32 6.65 -9.29
CA MET A 33 -24.88 6.70 -7.93
C MET A 33 -23.83 6.31 -6.88
N TYR A 34 -23.00 5.31 -7.19
CA TYR A 34 -21.88 4.94 -6.34
C TYR A 34 -20.82 6.04 -6.27
N ASP A 35 -20.49 6.70 -7.39
CA ASP A 35 -19.57 7.84 -7.43
C ASP A 35 -20.05 8.97 -6.50
N GLU A 36 -21.32 9.37 -6.62
CA GLU A 36 -21.92 10.36 -5.73
C GLU A 36 -21.94 9.92 -4.26
N PHE A 37 -22.22 8.64 -3.99
CA PHE A 37 -22.27 8.13 -2.63
C PHE A 37 -20.89 8.16 -1.96
N ILE A 38 -19.85 7.70 -2.67
CA ILE A 38 -18.48 7.65 -2.14
C ILE A 38 -17.89 9.06 -2.01
N THR A 39 -18.18 9.97 -2.93
CA THR A 39 -17.70 11.35 -2.85
C THR A 39 -18.37 12.13 -1.72
N LYS A 40 -19.65 11.87 -1.41
CA LYS A 40 -20.36 12.48 -0.27
C LYS A 40 -19.93 11.90 1.08
N ASN A 41 -19.59 10.61 1.14
CA ASN A 41 -19.25 9.91 2.39
C ASN A 41 -17.77 9.48 2.46
N ALA A 42 -16.86 10.27 1.89
CA ALA A 42 -15.46 9.89 1.74
C ALA A 42 -14.74 9.56 3.08
N SER A 43 -15.12 10.22 4.17
CA SER A 43 -14.60 9.97 5.52
C SER A 43 -15.07 8.62 6.07
N GLN A 44 -16.38 8.35 6.02
CA GLN A 44 -16.98 7.08 6.47
C GLN A 44 -16.44 5.88 5.69
N VAL A 45 -16.29 6.02 4.37
CA VAL A 45 -15.70 4.97 3.52
C VAL A 45 -14.26 4.69 3.93
N SER A 46 -13.47 5.71 4.27
CA SER A 46 -12.10 5.56 4.77
C SER A 46 -12.03 4.82 6.11
N GLN A 47 -12.98 5.10 7.01
CA GLN A 47 -13.07 4.43 8.30
C GLN A 47 -13.44 2.96 8.14
N ILE A 48 -14.44 2.65 7.32
CA ILE A 48 -14.84 1.27 7.01
C ILE A 48 -13.68 0.51 6.35
N GLU A 49 -12.98 1.13 5.41
CA GLU A 49 -11.80 0.55 4.76
C GLU A 49 -10.69 0.24 5.78
N SER A 50 -10.45 1.16 6.71
CA SER A 50 -9.44 1.00 7.76
C SER A 50 -9.83 -0.09 8.76
N ALA A 51 -11.11 -0.17 9.14
CA ALA A 51 -11.65 -1.20 10.01
C ALA A 51 -11.62 -2.59 9.34
N LEU A 52 -11.94 -2.68 8.04
CA LEU A 52 -11.82 -3.93 7.30
C LEU A 52 -10.37 -4.37 7.17
N ARG A 53 -9.44 -3.43 6.98
CA ARG A 53 -8.00 -3.71 6.94
C ARG A 53 -7.49 -4.23 8.29
N SER A 54 -7.84 -3.56 9.40
CA SER A 54 -7.45 -4.03 10.74
C SER A 54 -8.05 -5.40 11.06
N LEU A 55 -9.32 -5.63 10.69
CA LEU A 55 -9.99 -6.92 10.85
C LEU A 55 -9.27 -8.03 10.06
N THR A 56 -8.80 -7.75 8.84
CA THR A 56 -8.06 -8.75 8.05
C THR A 56 -6.73 -9.17 8.67
N TYR A 57 -6.10 -8.33 9.49
CA TYR A 57 -4.84 -8.66 10.17
C TYR A 57 -5.00 -9.47 11.46
N ILE A 58 -6.21 -9.52 12.02
CA ILE A 58 -6.52 -10.23 13.28
C ILE A 58 -6.98 -11.67 13.03
N ILE A 59 -7.43 -11.98 11.81
CA ILE A 59 -8.03 -13.28 11.43
C ILE A 59 -7.03 -14.38 10.98
N PRO A 60 -5.77 -14.15 10.57
CA PRO A 60 -4.90 -15.25 10.16
C PRO A 60 -4.68 -16.22 11.33
N GLY A 61 -4.81 -17.54 11.09
CA GLY A 61 -4.28 -18.54 12.04
C GLY A 61 -5.18 -19.72 12.39
N ARG A 62 -6.51 -19.54 12.48
CA ARG A 62 -7.36 -20.61 13.04
C ARG A 62 -7.68 -21.79 12.10
N PHE A 63 -7.66 -21.60 10.77
CA PHE A 63 -7.90 -22.68 9.79
C PHE A 63 -7.18 -22.40 8.46
N ARG A 64 -6.60 -23.43 7.81
CA ARG A 64 -5.93 -23.30 6.49
C ARG A 64 -6.85 -22.79 5.37
N ASP A 65 -8.14 -23.09 5.43
CA ASP A 65 -9.12 -22.55 4.48
C ASP A 65 -9.48 -21.08 4.77
N ALA A 66 -9.39 -20.66 6.04
CA ALA A 66 -9.58 -19.27 6.45
C ALA A 66 -8.40 -18.37 6.00
N GLU A 67 -7.22 -18.93 5.79
CA GLU A 67 -6.05 -18.21 5.29
C GLU A 67 -6.28 -17.66 3.87
N ILE A 68 -6.76 -18.49 2.94
CA ILE A 68 -7.07 -18.05 1.57
C ILE A 68 -8.25 -17.08 1.56
N ALA A 69 -9.26 -17.33 2.41
CA ALA A 69 -10.43 -16.47 2.50
C ALA A 69 -10.09 -15.07 3.05
N SER A 70 -9.29 -15.01 4.13
CA SER A 70 -8.81 -13.76 4.69
C SER A 70 -7.89 -13.01 3.72
N GLU A 71 -7.02 -13.70 3.00
CA GLU A 71 -6.19 -13.09 1.94
C GLU A 71 -7.03 -12.57 0.76
N THR A 72 -8.09 -13.29 0.38
CA THR A 72 -9.05 -12.83 -0.65
C THR A 72 -9.78 -11.57 -0.19
N LEU A 73 -10.20 -11.52 1.06
CA LEU A 73 -10.81 -10.33 1.65
C LEU A 73 -9.81 -9.18 1.70
N HIS A 74 -8.58 -9.44 2.15
CA HIS A 74 -7.52 -8.45 2.27
C HIS A 74 -7.13 -7.83 0.92
N SER A 75 -6.92 -8.67 -0.10
CA SER A 75 -6.65 -8.20 -1.46
C SER A 75 -7.87 -7.51 -2.08
N GLY A 76 -9.09 -8.01 -1.84
CA GLY A 76 -10.33 -7.38 -2.28
C GLY A 76 -10.52 -5.97 -1.72
N VAL A 77 -10.29 -5.77 -0.42
CA VAL A 77 -10.34 -4.46 0.24
C VAL A 77 -9.29 -3.53 -0.37
N GLN A 78 -8.05 -3.97 -0.58
CA GLN A 78 -7.00 -3.15 -1.19
C GLN A 78 -7.29 -2.75 -2.65
N LEU A 79 -7.88 -3.65 -3.44
CA LEU A 79 -8.31 -3.34 -4.80
C LEU A 79 -9.47 -2.33 -4.80
N LEU A 80 -10.37 -2.42 -3.81
CA LEU A 80 -11.46 -1.47 -3.61
C LEU A 80 -10.93 -0.10 -3.19
N SER A 81 -9.97 -0.04 -2.25
CA SER A 81 -9.24 1.18 -1.88
C SER A 81 -8.65 1.87 -3.10
N LEU A 82 -7.96 1.11 -3.95
CA LEU A 82 -7.37 1.63 -5.18
C LEU A 82 -8.43 2.20 -6.12
N TYR A 83 -9.60 1.56 -6.22
CA TYR A 83 -10.72 2.10 -6.99
C TYR A 83 -11.23 3.42 -6.39
N HIS A 84 -11.43 3.48 -5.07
CA HIS A 84 -11.82 4.71 -4.36
C HIS A 84 -10.82 5.84 -4.56
N ASP A 85 -9.52 5.56 -4.54
CA ASP A 85 -8.49 6.56 -4.80
C ASP A 85 -8.59 7.13 -6.23
N THR A 86 -8.88 6.28 -7.22
CA THR A 86 -9.09 6.76 -8.60
C THR A 86 -10.34 7.63 -8.74
N LEU A 87 -11.36 7.38 -7.92
CA LEU A 87 -12.61 8.13 -7.88
C LEU A 87 -12.40 9.49 -7.20
N LEU A 88 -11.81 9.48 -6.00
CA LEU A 88 -11.50 10.67 -5.21
C LEU A 88 -10.54 11.60 -5.96
N MET A 89 -9.53 11.06 -6.66
CA MET A 89 -8.63 11.89 -7.48
C MET A 89 -9.38 12.64 -8.60
N ARG A 90 -10.46 12.06 -9.16
CA ARG A 90 -11.32 12.75 -10.14
C ARG A 90 -12.18 13.81 -9.47
N ALA A 91 -12.77 13.51 -8.32
CA ALA A 91 -13.59 14.45 -7.57
C ALA A 91 -12.78 15.66 -7.08
N LEU A 92 -11.60 15.43 -6.47
CA LEU A 92 -10.70 16.47 -5.98
C LEU A 92 -10.17 17.38 -7.09
N SER A 93 -10.06 16.89 -8.34
CA SER A 93 -9.66 17.76 -9.46
C SER A 93 -10.70 18.83 -9.81
N ARG A 94 -11.95 18.69 -9.34
CA ARG A 94 -13.04 19.65 -9.55
C ARG A 94 -13.11 20.72 -8.47
N ILE A 95 -12.42 20.54 -7.35
CA ILE A 95 -12.44 21.47 -6.21
C ILE A 95 -11.12 22.24 -6.19
N PRO A 96 -11.13 23.57 -6.39
CA PRO A 96 -9.93 24.40 -6.31
C PRO A 96 -9.61 24.69 -4.84
N LEU A 97 -9.08 23.70 -4.10
CA LEU A 97 -8.52 23.95 -2.77
C LEU A 97 -7.01 24.27 -2.89
N PRO A 98 -6.51 25.33 -2.23
CA PRO A 98 -5.07 25.62 -2.14
C PRO A 98 -4.41 24.68 -1.12
N ARG A 99 -4.25 23.41 -1.49
CA ARG A 99 -3.43 22.47 -0.73
C ARG A 99 -2.00 22.55 -1.28
N LEU A 100 -1.00 22.53 -0.41
CA LEU A 100 0.40 22.30 -0.81
C LEU A 100 0.56 20.79 -1.00
N PRO A 101 0.45 20.24 -2.24
CA PRO A 101 0.59 18.81 -2.43
C PRO A 101 2.02 18.40 -2.06
N SER A 102 2.17 17.24 -1.44
CA SER A 102 3.49 16.67 -1.20
C SER A 102 4.31 16.58 -2.50
N PRO A 103 5.65 16.75 -2.45
CA PRO A 103 6.50 16.66 -3.64
C PRO A 103 6.31 15.35 -4.42
N HIS A 104 6.06 14.25 -3.70
CA HIS A 104 5.72 12.93 -4.22
C HIS A 104 4.41 12.92 -5.01
N SER A 105 3.31 13.39 -4.41
CA SER A 105 1.99 13.43 -5.05
C SER A 105 1.98 14.34 -6.27
N ARG A 106 2.73 15.44 -6.25
CA ARG A 106 2.86 16.33 -7.41
C ARG A 106 3.60 15.66 -8.58
N TYR A 107 4.69 14.95 -8.30
CA TYR A 107 5.45 14.21 -9.31
C TYR A 107 4.61 13.11 -9.96
N THR A 108 3.96 12.26 -9.15
CA THR A 108 3.14 11.14 -9.62
C THR A 108 1.89 11.62 -10.36
N LYS A 109 1.23 12.68 -9.89
CA LYS A 109 0.07 13.30 -10.56
C LYS A 109 0.45 13.85 -11.93
N TYR A 110 1.60 14.53 -12.05
CA TYR A 110 2.10 15.03 -13.33
C TYR A 110 2.24 13.91 -14.37
N TRP A 111 2.90 12.80 -14.01
CA TRP A 111 3.10 11.68 -14.95
C TRP A 111 1.82 10.91 -15.27
N THR A 112 0.94 10.77 -14.28
CA THR A 112 -0.38 10.14 -14.43
C THR A 112 -1.29 10.92 -15.37
N GLN A 113 -1.22 12.27 -15.34
CA GLN A 113 -1.97 13.13 -16.26
C GLN A 113 -1.30 13.22 -17.64
N ARG A 114 0.04 13.23 -17.70
CA ARG A 114 0.79 13.40 -18.95
C ARG A 114 0.64 12.22 -19.91
N SER A 115 0.55 10.99 -19.38
CA SER A 115 0.48 9.80 -20.22
C SER A 115 -0.51 8.74 -19.71
N PRO A 116 -1.47 8.29 -20.55
CA PRO A 116 -2.41 7.24 -20.16
C PRO A 116 -1.71 5.88 -20.02
N MET A 117 -0.57 5.70 -20.70
CA MET A 117 0.25 4.49 -20.60
C MET A 117 0.88 4.36 -19.21
N TYR A 118 1.48 5.42 -18.66
CA TYR A 118 2.01 5.42 -17.29
C TYR A 118 0.92 5.04 -16.29
N ARG A 119 -0.26 5.67 -16.41
CA ARG A 119 -1.41 5.37 -15.54
C ARG A 119 -1.81 3.89 -15.60
N ARG A 120 -1.95 3.32 -16.80
CA ARG A 120 -2.31 1.89 -16.98
C ARG A 120 -1.27 0.96 -16.37
N ILE A 121 0.02 1.22 -16.63
CA ILE A 121 1.11 0.38 -16.11
C ILE A 121 1.22 0.50 -14.60
N ALA A 122 1.10 1.70 -14.04
CA ALA A 122 1.18 1.93 -12.61
C ALA A 122 0.00 1.27 -11.87
N MET A 123 -1.23 1.38 -12.41
CA MET A 123 -2.39 0.65 -11.88
C MET A 123 -2.16 -0.86 -11.93
N LEU A 124 -1.68 -1.40 -13.06
CA LEU A 124 -1.41 -2.84 -13.18
C LEU A 124 -0.35 -3.31 -12.19
N LEU A 125 0.73 -2.55 -12.02
CA LEU A 125 1.78 -2.86 -11.04
C LEU A 125 1.21 -2.92 -9.61
N GLN A 126 0.33 -1.98 -9.27
CA GLN A 126 -0.31 -1.95 -7.97
C GLN A 126 -1.31 -3.11 -7.78
N MET A 127 -2.14 -3.39 -8.78
CA MET A 127 -3.04 -4.57 -8.75
C MET A 127 -2.26 -5.87 -8.55
N VAL A 128 -1.13 -6.03 -9.25
CA VAL A 128 -0.26 -7.22 -9.10
C VAL A 128 0.34 -7.27 -7.69
N THR A 129 0.76 -6.14 -7.14
CA THR A 129 1.35 -6.09 -5.79
C THR A 129 0.33 -6.46 -4.71
N TYR A 130 -0.92 -6.04 -4.83
CA TYR A 130 -2.00 -6.40 -3.89
C TYR A 130 -2.51 -7.84 -4.05
N THR A 131 -2.32 -8.47 -5.22
CA THR A 131 -2.83 -9.83 -5.49
C THR A 131 -1.75 -10.91 -5.48
N GLN A 132 -0.48 -10.54 -5.33
CA GLN A 132 0.65 -11.48 -5.45
C GLN A 132 0.59 -12.64 -4.46
N LEU A 133 0.22 -12.37 -3.20
CA LEU A 133 0.17 -13.36 -2.14
C LEU A 133 -1.02 -14.31 -2.35
N LEU A 134 -2.20 -13.78 -2.70
CA LEU A 134 -3.35 -14.57 -3.13
C LEU A 134 -3.01 -15.50 -4.31
N CYS A 135 -2.31 -14.99 -5.33
CA CYS A 135 -1.87 -15.79 -6.47
C CYS A 135 -0.88 -16.88 -6.06
N GLU A 136 0.03 -16.61 -5.13
CA GLU A 136 0.95 -17.61 -4.59
C GLU A 136 0.21 -18.72 -3.82
N MET A 137 -0.73 -18.35 -2.95
CA MET A 137 -1.59 -19.29 -2.20
C MET A 137 -2.42 -20.17 -3.14
N ALA A 138 -3.03 -19.56 -4.16
CA ALA A 138 -3.81 -20.28 -5.17
C ALA A 138 -2.93 -21.24 -6.00
N ALA A 139 -1.71 -20.83 -6.35
CA ALA A 139 -0.75 -21.64 -7.11
C ALA A 139 -0.23 -22.82 -6.29
N LYS A 140 0.04 -22.62 -5.00
CA LYS A 140 0.47 -23.68 -4.07
C LYS A 140 -0.61 -24.77 -3.95
N ARG A 141 -1.89 -24.39 -3.92
CA ARG A 141 -3.03 -25.32 -3.85
C ARG A 141 -3.25 -26.12 -5.14
N ARG A 142 -3.16 -25.47 -6.30
CA ARG A 142 -3.46 -26.12 -7.60
C ARG A 142 -2.27 -26.85 -8.22
N GLY A 143 -1.06 -26.34 -8.04
CA GLY A 143 0.14 -26.75 -8.79
C GLY A 143 1.32 -27.20 -7.94
N GLY A 144 1.13 -27.38 -6.62
CA GLY A 144 2.18 -27.77 -5.68
C GLY A 144 3.36 -26.79 -5.66
N GLU A 145 4.54 -27.28 -5.25
CA GLU A 145 5.73 -26.43 -5.13
C GLU A 145 6.25 -25.92 -6.48
N ARG A 146 6.19 -26.74 -7.54
CA ARG A 146 6.65 -26.35 -8.89
C ARG A 146 5.76 -25.27 -9.48
N GLY A 147 4.44 -25.38 -9.31
CA GLY A 147 3.48 -24.36 -9.74
C GLY A 147 3.64 -23.05 -8.98
N ARG A 148 3.83 -23.13 -7.65
CA ARG A 148 4.12 -21.98 -6.79
C ARG A 148 5.31 -21.17 -7.31
N TRP A 149 6.47 -21.80 -7.49
CA TRP A 149 7.68 -21.11 -7.96
C TRP A 149 7.54 -20.52 -9.36
N ARG A 150 6.81 -21.19 -10.26
CA ARG A 150 6.53 -20.64 -11.59
C ARG A 150 5.71 -19.35 -11.51
N VAL A 151 4.71 -19.31 -10.64
CA VAL A 151 3.86 -18.12 -10.43
C VAL A 151 4.65 -16.99 -9.76
N ILE A 152 5.49 -17.29 -8.76
CA ILE A 152 6.35 -16.28 -8.12
C ILE A 152 7.28 -15.63 -9.14
N VAL A 153 7.99 -16.43 -9.94
CA VAL A 153 8.91 -15.92 -10.97
C VAL A 153 8.14 -15.14 -12.04
N LEU A 154 6.96 -15.60 -12.44
CA LEU A 154 6.11 -14.89 -13.41
C LEU A 154 5.63 -13.53 -12.86
N LEU A 155 5.18 -13.47 -11.61
CA LEU A 155 4.72 -12.23 -10.98
C LEU A 155 5.87 -11.24 -10.79
N GLU A 156 7.03 -11.71 -10.33
CA GLU A 156 8.24 -10.86 -10.26
C GLU A 156 8.69 -10.38 -11.65
N ALA A 157 8.59 -11.23 -12.68
CA ALA A 157 8.90 -10.84 -14.04
C ALA A 157 7.92 -9.79 -14.57
N ILE A 158 6.61 -9.94 -14.30
CA ILE A 158 5.59 -8.95 -14.65
C ILE A 158 5.89 -7.63 -13.93
N LYS A 159 6.16 -7.65 -12.62
CA LYS A 159 6.50 -6.44 -11.85
C LYS A 159 7.77 -5.76 -12.38
N ALA A 160 8.82 -6.54 -12.64
CA ALA A 160 10.07 -6.03 -13.21
C ALA A 160 9.83 -5.42 -14.60
N PHE A 161 9.08 -6.09 -15.47
CA PHE A 161 8.71 -5.59 -16.79
C PHE A 161 7.92 -4.27 -16.70
N CYS A 162 6.91 -4.19 -15.83
CA CYS A 162 6.15 -2.97 -15.60
C CYS A 162 7.04 -1.82 -15.10
N ARG A 163 7.91 -2.08 -14.12
CA ARG A 163 8.86 -1.08 -13.61
C ARG A 163 9.85 -0.63 -14.68
N LEU A 164 10.36 -1.53 -15.51
CA LEU A 164 11.22 -1.18 -16.64
C LEU A 164 10.49 -0.33 -17.68
N LEU A 165 9.22 -0.65 -18.00
CA LEU A 165 8.41 0.19 -18.89
C LEU A 165 8.17 1.58 -18.30
N LEU A 166 7.88 1.68 -16.99
CA LEU A 166 7.76 2.97 -16.31
C LEU A 166 9.06 3.77 -16.39
N LEU A 167 10.21 3.14 -16.16
CA LEU A 167 11.53 3.76 -16.29
C LEU A 167 11.80 4.29 -17.71
N ARG A 168 11.34 3.56 -18.74
CA ARG A 168 11.44 4.00 -20.14
C ARG A 168 10.53 5.19 -20.43
N VAL A 169 9.29 5.17 -19.95
CA VAL A 169 8.31 6.25 -20.14
C VAL A 169 8.72 7.54 -19.41
N THR A 170 9.33 7.42 -18.22
CA THR A 170 9.82 8.58 -17.45
C THR A 170 11.17 9.13 -17.92
N ARG A 171 11.74 8.58 -19.00
CA ARG A 171 13.06 8.92 -19.58
C ARG A 171 14.20 8.74 -18.58
N ALA A 172 14.30 7.54 -18.01
CA ALA A 172 15.36 7.15 -17.06
C ALA A 172 15.42 8.08 -15.83
N ARG A 173 14.27 8.31 -15.19
CA ARG A 173 14.19 8.93 -13.86
C ARG A 173 13.93 7.86 -12.81
N PRO A 174 14.45 7.98 -11.59
CA PRO A 174 14.27 6.96 -10.57
C PRO A 174 12.78 6.75 -10.32
N LEU A 175 12.38 5.49 -10.15
CA LEU A 175 10.99 5.16 -9.80
C LEU A 175 10.76 5.56 -8.35
N VAL A 176 9.67 6.28 -8.13
CA VAL A 176 9.22 6.69 -6.82
C VAL A 176 8.27 5.63 -6.27
N THR A 177 8.41 5.31 -4.98
CA THR A 177 7.62 4.27 -4.30
C THR A 177 6.72 4.92 -3.26
N PRO A 178 5.38 4.85 -3.39
CA PRO A 178 4.56 4.14 -4.38
C PRO A 178 4.43 4.81 -5.76
N VAL A 179 4.11 4.02 -6.80
CA VAL A 179 3.99 4.52 -8.20
C VAL A 179 2.73 5.33 -8.47
N LEU A 180 1.71 5.16 -7.62
CA LEU A 180 0.47 5.93 -7.63
C LEU A 180 0.55 7.08 -6.63
N PRO A 181 -0.19 8.18 -6.86
CA PRO A 181 -0.34 9.25 -5.87
C PRO A 181 -0.87 8.66 -4.56
N GLU A 182 -0.18 8.95 -3.46
CA GLU A 182 -0.60 8.54 -2.12
C GLU A 182 -1.81 9.38 -1.68
N ARG A 183 -2.75 8.76 -0.98
CA ARG A 183 -3.88 9.44 -0.37
C ARG A 183 -3.34 10.32 0.75
N GLU A 184 -3.23 11.62 0.50
CA GLU A 184 -2.86 12.56 1.56
C GLU A 184 -3.91 12.46 2.68
N PRO A 185 -3.48 12.33 3.95
CA PRO A 185 -4.40 12.28 5.07
C PRO A 185 -5.25 13.55 5.03
N ILE A 186 -6.57 13.37 5.02
CA ILE A 186 -7.50 14.49 5.17
C ILE A 186 -7.17 15.06 6.54
N PRO A 187 -6.76 16.34 6.66
CA PRO A 187 -6.68 16.95 7.98
C PRO A 187 -8.06 16.78 8.60
N GLU A 188 -8.12 16.10 9.73
CA GLU A 188 -9.32 16.12 10.57
C GLU A 188 -9.56 17.60 10.85
N GLU A 189 -10.58 18.17 10.20
CA GLU A 189 -11.18 19.38 10.75
C GLU A 189 -11.63 18.97 12.16
N PRO A 190 -11.39 19.78 13.20
CA PRO A 190 -11.87 19.49 14.55
C PRO A 190 -13.39 19.63 14.57
N GLU A 191 -14.10 18.71 13.92
CA GLU A 191 -15.53 18.57 14.04
C GLU A 191 -15.81 17.68 15.25
N GLY A 192 -16.19 18.34 16.33
CA GLY A 192 -17.16 17.84 17.31
C GLY A 192 -16.83 16.51 17.98
N ASP A 193 -16.27 16.61 19.19
CA ASP A 193 -16.36 15.61 20.24
C ASP A 193 -17.71 14.85 20.23
N GLY A 194 -17.66 13.52 20.12
CA GLY A 194 -18.86 12.69 20.20
C GLY A 194 -18.80 11.36 19.43
N GLY A 195 -17.81 10.51 19.69
CA GLY A 195 -17.94 9.11 19.25
C GLY A 195 -16.76 8.18 19.44
N ASP A 196 -15.52 8.68 19.40
CA ASP A 196 -14.34 7.80 19.32
C ASP A 196 -13.71 7.45 20.69
N GLY A 197 -14.16 8.11 21.76
CA GLY A 197 -13.68 7.85 23.13
C GLY A 197 -14.23 6.57 23.78
N ALA A 198 -15.45 6.15 23.39
CA ALA A 198 -16.17 5.07 24.07
C ALA A 198 -15.55 3.68 23.86
N LEU A 199 -14.83 3.46 22.75
CA LEU A 199 -14.18 2.17 22.49
C LEU A 199 -12.85 2.02 23.25
N LYS A 200 -12.22 3.15 23.58
CA LYS A 200 -10.91 3.21 24.24
C LYS A 200 -11.04 3.05 25.75
N GLU A 201 -12.15 3.53 26.31
CA GLU A 201 -12.48 3.44 27.74
C GLU A 201 -12.84 2.00 28.17
N LEU A 202 -13.38 1.18 27.27
CA LEU A 202 -13.77 -0.22 27.55
C LEU A 202 -12.59 -1.20 27.64
N MET A 203 -11.36 -0.80 27.29
CA MET A 203 -10.19 -1.68 27.28
C MET A 203 -9.24 -1.48 28.49
N ASP A 204 -9.47 -0.50 29.36
CA ASP A 204 -8.51 -0.12 30.41
C ASP A 204 -8.90 -0.52 31.85
N GLU A 205 -10.06 -1.15 32.06
CA GLU A 205 -10.41 -1.68 33.39
C GLU A 205 -9.97 -3.15 33.56
N SER A 206 -8.71 -3.37 33.97
CA SER A 206 -8.36 -4.44 34.93
C SER A 206 -6.86 -4.44 35.29
N VAL A 207 -6.55 -3.91 36.49
CA VAL A 207 -5.73 -4.49 37.58
C VAL A 207 -5.18 -3.37 38.46
N ASN A 208 -5.74 -3.24 39.66
CA ASN A 208 -5.31 -2.34 40.71
C ASN A 208 -4.16 -2.97 41.53
N GLY A 209 -3.15 -2.18 41.91
CA GLY A 209 -1.99 -2.67 42.68
C GLY A 209 -0.95 -1.61 43.05
N HIS A 210 -1.39 -0.62 43.83
CA HIS A 210 -0.65 0.39 44.60
C HIS A 210 0.85 0.13 44.93
N VAL A 211 1.76 1.01 44.47
CA VAL A 211 2.91 1.51 45.26
C VAL A 211 3.14 2.99 44.88
N VAL A 212 3.18 3.83 45.91
CA VAL A 212 3.38 5.28 45.85
C VAL A 212 4.88 5.55 45.70
N ASP A 213 5.29 6.26 44.65
CA ASP A 213 6.44 7.16 44.70
C ASP A 213 6.32 8.20 43.57
N ALA A 214 6.67 9.43 43.92
CA ALA A 214 6.32 10.65 43.22
C ALA A 214 7.04 10.84 41.89
N ASP A 215 6.28 10.94 40.80
CA ASP A 215 6.55 11.77 39.62
C ASP A 215 5.23 11.91 38.84
N ALA A 216 4.54 13.03 39.07
CA ALA A 216 3.26 13.33 38.45
C ALA A 216 3.46 13.77 37.00
N ASP A 217 3.42 12.83 36.07
CA ASP A 217 3.16 13.09 34.66
C ASP A 217 1.99 12.20 34.21
N ALA A 218 0.77 12.64 34.55
CA ALA A 218 -0.48 12.13 34.00
C ALA A 218 -1.51 13.27 33.96
N ASP A 219 -2.18 13.38 32.82
CA ASP A 219 -3.36 14.21 32.54
C ASP A 219 -3.24 15.73 32.72
N THR A 220 -2.75 16.38 31.65
CA THR A 220 -3.21 17.73 31.32
C THR A 220 -3.62 17.81 29.85
N PRO A 221 -4.77 18.43 29.53
CA PRO A 221 -5.22 18.63 28.16
C PRO A 221 -4.20 19.51 27.42
N LYS A 222 -3.82 19.09 26.21
CA LYS A 222 -2.85 19.80 25.36
C LYS A 222 -3.27 21.28 25.22
N PRO A 223 -2.45 22.27 25.64
CA PRO A 223 -2.89 23.66 25.76
C PRO A 223 -2.69 24.45 24.44
N HIS A 224 -3.26 24.01 23.32
CA HIS A 224 -3.12 24.72 22.05
C HIS A 224 -4.39 24.87 21.20
N GLU A 225 -5.56 24.90 21.83
CA GLU A 225 -6.85 25.12 21.11
C GLU A 225 -7.72 26.19 21.78
N LYS A 226 -7.17 27.37 22.02
CA LYS A 226 -8.00 28.58 22.07
C LYS A 226 -7.55 29.52 20.98
N GLU A 227 -8.02 29.20 19.78
CA GLU A 227 -7.92 30.05 18.62
C GLU A 227 -8.65 31.37 18.93
N TRP A 228 -7.88 32.43 19.19
CA TRP A 228 -8.46 33.70 19.61
C TRP A 228 -9.07 34.43 18.42
N VAL A 229 -10.39 34.63 18.47
CA VAL A 229 -11.13 35.33 17.40
C VAL A 229 -11.05 36.83 17.61
N MET A 230 -10.57 37.55 16.61
CA MET A 230 -10.51 39.01 16.62
C MET A 230 -11.93 39.60 16.63
N PRO A 231 -12.33 40.38 17.65
CA PRO A 231 -13.72 40.82 17.82
C PRO A 231 -14.27 41.73 16.71
N ARG A 232 -13.40 42.39 15.94
CA ARG A 232 -13.79 43.33 14.86
C ARG A 232 -13.77 42.71 13.47
N THR A 233 -12.93 41.71 13.24
CA THR A 233 -12.71 41.11 11.92
C THR A 233 -13.26 39.69 11.82
N GLY A 234 -13.61 39.05 12.94
CA GLY A 234 -14.07 37.66 12.98
C GLY A 234 -12.99 36.65 12.58
N THR A 235 -11.75 37.11 12.38
CA THR A 235 -10.63 36.28 11.95
C THR A 235 -9.90 35.69 13.15
N HIS A 236 -9.55 34.42 13.03
CA HIS A 236 -8.83 33.65 14.03
C HIS A 236 -7.33 34.00 13.99
N LEU A 237 -6.72 34.26 15.15
CA LEU A 237 -5.28 34.52 15.24
C LEU A 237 -4.52 33.19 15.13
N PRO A 238 -3.58 33.03 14.18
CA PRO A 238 -2.75 31.83 14.10
C PRO A 238 -1.95 31.64 15.38
N SER A 239 -1.96 30.42 15.94
CA SER A 239 -1.16 30.10 17.11
C SER A 239 0.33 30.17 16.80
N LEU A 240 1.09 30.81 17.69
CA LEU A 240 2.53 30.93 17.55
C LEU A 240 3.23 29.61 17.96
N PRO A 241 4.32 29.22 17.28
CA PRO A 241 5.06 28.01 17.63
C PRO A 241 5.80 28.17 18.96
N LYS A 242 6.05 27.05 19.65
CA LYS A 242 6.94 27.02 20.82
C LYS A 242 8.37 27.44 20.39
N PRO A 243 9.14 28.11 21.27
CA PRO A 243 10.48 28.62 20.91
C PRO A 243 11.48 27.54 20.49
N GLY A 244 11.28 26.29 20.91
CA GLY A 244 12.10 25.14 20.50
C GLY A 244 11.76 24.54 19.11
N ASP A 245 10.61 24.90 18.52
CA ASP A 245 10.11 24.31 17.26
C ASP A 245 9.84 25.38 16.17
N ILE A 246 10.44 26.56 16.33
CA ILE A 246 10.33 27.65 15.34
C ILE A 246 10.86 27.18 13.98
N SER A 247 12.00 26.47 13.97
CA SER A 247 12.61 25.98 12.74
C SER A 247 11.71 24.99 12.00
N GLY A 248 11.04 24.08 12.72
CA GLY A 248 10.11 23.12 12.13
C GLY A 248 8.88 23.82 11.54
N TYR A 249 8.32 24.77 12.28
CA TYR A 249 7.20 25.60 11.80
C TYR A 249 7.57 26.43 10.56
N LEU A 250 8.73 27.08 10.56
CA LEU A 250 9.20 27.86 9.43
C LEU A 250 9.47 26.97 8.22
N LEU A 251 10.10 25.81 8.39
CA LEU A 251 10.30 24.87 7.28
C LEU A 251 8.98 24.30 6.74
N GLY A 252 7.95 24.15 7.58
CA GLY A 252 6.61 23.73 7.15
C GLY A 252 5.81 24.81 6.41
N LYS A 253 6.12 26.10 6.64
CA LYS A 253 5.41 27.24 6.03
C LYS A 253 6.18 27.91 4.90
N VAL A 254 7.50 27.74 4.83
CA VAL A 254 8.34 28.34 3.79
C VAL A 254 8.28 27.49 2.54
N LEU A 255 7.94 28.13 1.41
CA LEU A 255 8.06 27.55 0.08
C LEU A 255 9.54 27.23 -0.17
N THR A 256 9.87 25.95 -0.20
CA THR A 256 11.22 25.52 -0.53
C THR A 256 11.49 25.71 -2.03
N ALA A 257 12.76 25.81 -2.43
CA ALA A 257 13.11 25.90 -3.85
C ALA A 257 12.61 24.70 -4.67
N ASP A 258 12.35 23.55 -4.02
CA ASP A 258 11.76 22.38 -4.65
C ASP A 258 10.24 22.52 -4.85
N ASP A 259 9.54 23.30 -4.03
CA ASP A 259 8.11 23.59 -4.19
C ASP A 259 7.83 24.50 -5.40
N ILE A 260 8.82 25.25 -5.86
CA ILE A 260 8.68 26.13 -7.03
C ILE A 260 9.13 25.41 -8.32
N LYS A 261 9.93 24.34 -8.20
CA LYS A 261 10.40 23.58 -9.38
C LYS A 261 9.23 22.88 -10.08
N PRO A 262 9.24 22.84 -11.43
CA PRO A 262 8.23 22.08 -12.17
C PRO A 262 8.32 20.60 -11.80
N ALA A 263 7.17 19.93 -11.70
CA ALA A 263 7.08 18.53 -11.27
C ALA A 263 8.03 17.59 -12.05
N ALA A 264 8.20 17.85 -13.35
CA ALA A 264 9.12 17.10 -14.20
C ALA A 264 10.62 17.28 -13.87
N ARG A 265 11.02 18.18 -12.97
CA ARG A 265 12.43 18.37 -12.56
C ARG A 265 12.67 18.02 -11.08
N LEU A 266 11.68 17.44 -10.40
CA LEU A 266 11.83 17.02 -9.00
C LEU A 266 12.77 15.83 -8.82
N LEU A 267 12.94 15.04 -9.88
CA LEU A 267 13.95 13.99 -9.95
C LEU A 267 14.92 14.31 -11.07
N ASN A 268 16.19 14.02 -10.88
CA ASN A 268 17.21 14.14 -11.90
C ASN A 268 17.05 13.02 -12.93
N GLN A 269 17.49 13.29 -14.16
CA GLN A 269 17.62 12.24 -15.17
C GLN A 269 18.89 11.46 -14.89
N LEU A 270 18.78 10.13 -14.81
CA LEU A 270 19.91 9.25 -14.62
C LEU A 270 20.62 9.07 -15.97
N GLN A 271 21.94 9.18 -15.96
CA GLN A 271 22.79 8.93 -17.13
C GLN A 271 23.88 7.92 -16.76
N GLY A 272 24.29 7.10 -17.74
CA GLY A 272 25.41 6.17 -17.59
C GLY A 272 25.21 5.15 -16.47
N GLY A 273 26.15 5.11 -15.51
CA GLY A 273 26.17 4.14 -14.42
C GLY A 273 24.94 4.19 -13.52
N ALA A 274 24.39 5.38 -13.28
CA ALA A 274 23.20 5.53 -12.47
C ALA A 274 21.94 4.92 -13.11
N GLN A 275 21.85 4.92 -14.45
CA GLN A 275 20.76 4.23 -15.15
C GLN A 275 20.90 2.70 -15.00
N ALA A 276 22.13 2.18 -15.08
CA ALA A 276 22.40 0.76 -14.86
C ALA A 276 22.06 0.35 -13.42
N ALA A 277 22.35 1.21 -12.43
CA ALA A 277 21.97 1.00 -11.03
C ALA A 277 20.44 0.86 -10.86
N GLU A 278 19.63 1.71 -11.50
CA GLU A 278 18.17 1.58 -11.42
C GLU A 278 17.66 0.30 -12.09
N VAL A 279 18.21 -0.07 -13.26
CA VAL A 279 17.84 -1.32 -13.94
C VAL A 279 18.18 -2.53 -13.06
N LEU A 280 19.35 -2.51 -12.43
CA LEU A 280 19.80 -3.59 -11.57
C LEU A 280 18.94 -3.72 -10.31
N HIS A 281 18.57 -2.58 -9.69
CA HIS A 281 17.65 -2.56 -8.55
C HIS A 281 16.26 -3.07 -8.93
N VAL A 282 15.73 -2.71 -10.10
CA VAL A 282 14.43 -3.23 -10.59
C VAL A 282 14.48 -4.73 -10.86
N LEU A 283 15.63 -5.26 -11.31
CA LEU A 283 15.82 -6.68 -11.58
C LEU A 283 16.17 -7.50 -10.33
N ALA A 284 16.59 -6.87 -9.23
CA ALA A 284 17.07 -7.59 -8.04
C ALA A 284 16.05 -8.60 -7.47
N PRO A 285 14.75 -8.27 -7.31
CA PRO A 285 13.76 -9.24 -6.84
C PRO A 285 13.56 -10.43 -7.79
N LEU A 286 13.64 -10.19 -9.10
CA LEU A 286 13.53 -11.23 -10.12
C LEU A 286 14.74 -12.17 -10.12
N ILE A 287 15.95 -11.61 -10.05
CA ILE A 287 17.20 -12.39 -9.97
C ILE A 287 17.17 -13.26 -8.70
N TYR A 288 16.74 -12.68 -7.57
CA TYR A 288 16.60 -13.41 -6.32
C TYR A 288 15.56 -14.54 -6.40
N ALA A 289 14.37 -14.27 -6.95
CA ALA A 289 13.33 -15.29 -7.14
C ALA A 289 13.79 -16.43 -8.07
N ILE A 290 14.53 -16.12 -9.15
CA ILE A 290 15.09 -17.14 -10.04
C ILE A 290 16.16 -17.95 -9.31
N ALA A 291 17.07 -17.30 -8.57
CA ALA A 291 18.11 -17.98 -7.80
C ALA A 291 17.50 -18.92 -6.74
N LEU A 292 16.43 -18.48 -6.07
CA LEU A 292 15.74 -19.27 -5.06
C LEU A 292 14.94 -20.42 -5.67
N SER A 293 14.32 -20.23 -6.84
CA SER A 293 13.63 -21.31 -7.57
C SER A 293 14.57 -22.44 -8.03
N ARG A 294 15.86 -22.11 -8.23
CA ARG A 294 16.90 -23.09 -8.59
C ARG A 294 17.52 -23.77 -7.38
N SER A 295 17.57 -23.09 -6.23
CA SER A 295 18.05 -23.70 -5.00
C SER A 295 16.95 -24.57 -4.38
N LYS A 296 17.20 -25.89 -4.29
CA LYS A 296 16.28 -26.82 -3.61
C LYS A 296 16.39 -26.74 -2.08
N ASN A 297 17.45 -26.12 -1.55
CA ASN A 297 17.74 -26.10 -0.12
C ASN A 297 17.45 -24.72 0.48
N LYS A 298 16.51 -24.64 1.43
CA LYS A 298 16.14 -23.37 2.09
C LYS A 298 17.28 -22.73 2.90
N LYS A 299 18.20 -23.55 3.45
CA LYS A 299 19.34 -23.10 4.27
C LYS A 299 20.54 -22.60 3.46
N SER A 300 20.52 -22.72 2.13
CA SER A 300 21.68 -22.35 1.31
C SER A 300 21.88 -20.84 1.29
N TRP A 301 23.08 -20.37 1.62
CA TRP A 301 23.43 -18.94 1.59
C TRP A 301 23.56 -18.37 0.17
N THR A 302 23.68 -19.21 -0.86
CA THR A 302 23.97 -18.78 -2.23
C THR A 302 22.92 -17.84 -2.82
N PRO A 303 21.58 -18.09 -2.75
CA PRO A 303 20.60 -17.18 -3.34
C PRO A 303 20.53 -15.86 -2.58
N TRP A 304 20.70 -15.91 -1.25
CA TRP A 304 20.70 -14.73 -0.39
C TRP A 304 21.88 -13.80 -0.69
N LEU A 305 23.09 -14.35 -0.80
CA LEU A 305 24.28 -13.59 -1.18
C LEU A 305 24.18 -13.00 -2.59
N ILE A 306 23.62 -13.74 -3.55
CA ILE A 306 23.41 -13.24 -4.91
C ILE A 306 22.51 -12.00 -4.86
N GLY A 307 21.35 -12.08 -4.22
CA GLY A 307 20.44 -10.94 -4.18
C GLY A 307 21.01 -9.73 -3.41
N LEU A 308 21.70 -9.96 -2.28
CA LEU A 308 22.39 -8.90 -1.54
C LEU A 308 23.51 -8.25 -2.37
N SER A 309 24.26 -9.05 -3.12
CA SER A 309 25.34 -8.56 -3.99
C SER A 309 24.81 -7.70 -5.14
N VAL A 310 23.64 -8.04 -5.69
CA VAL A 310 22.98 -7.26 -6.75
C VAL A 310 22.51 -5.91 -6.20
N GLU A 311 21.90 -5.87 -5.02
CA GLU A 311 21.51 -4.62 -4.35
C GLU A 311 22.71 -3.76 -3.96
N TYR A 312 23.79 -4.39 -3.49
CA TYR A 312 25.04 -3.70 -3.17
C TYR A 312 25.71 -3.13 -4.43
N ALA A 313 25.75 -3.90 -5.51
CA ALA A 313 26.25 -3.45 -6.81
C ALA A 313 25.42 -2.28 -7.36
N ALA A 314 24.09 -2.33 -7.23
CA ALA A 314 23.22 -1.23 -7.62
C ALA A 314 23.53 0.05 -6.82
N ARG A 315 23.87 -0.07 -5.54
CA ARG A 315 24.27 1.09 -4.70
C ARG A 315 25.65 1.64 -5.04
N GLN A 316 26.60 0.78 -5.39
CA GLN A 316 27.95 1.19 -5.79
C GLN A 316 27.95 1.91 -7.13
N LEU A 317 27.13 1.45 -8.09
CA LEU A 317 26.96 2.08 -9.41
C LEU A 317 26.17 3.40 -9.37
N ARG A 318 25.63 3.78 -8.20
CA ARG A 318 24.83 5.00 -8.05
C ARG A 318 25.75 6.18 -7.79
N ASP A 319 25.83 7.09 -8.75
CA ASP A 319 26.55 8.36 -8.59
C ASP A 319 25.96 9.18 -7.43
N ARG A 320 26.75 9.35 -6.36
CA ARG A 320 26.46 10.31 -5.28
C ARG A 320 26.93 11.70 -5.70
N SER A 321 26.32 12.26 -6.74
CA SER A 321 26.58 13.65 -7.10
C SER A 321 26.02 14.58 -6.02
N PHE A 322 26.66 15.73 -5.77
CA PHE A 322 26.21 16.73 -4.79
C PHE A 322 24.84 17.38 -5.11
N ARG A 323 24.18 16.98 -6.20
CA ARG A 323 22.91 17.54 -6.71
C ARG A 323 21.67 16.67 -6.43
N THR A 324 21.71 15.82 -5.42
CA THR A 324 20.55 14.95 -5.07
C THR A 324 19.37 15.77 -4.60
N THR A 325 18.20 15.55 -5.18
CA THR A 325 16.97 16.21 -4.71
C THR A 325 16.48 15.57 -3.40
N PRO A 326 15.71 16.26 -2.55
CA PRO A 326 15.19 15.67 -1.31
C PRO A 326 14.33 14.44 -1.57
N LEU A 327 13.55 14.45 -2.66
CA LEU A 327 12.74 13.30 -3.08
C LEU A 327 13.60 12.08 -3.44
N GLU A 328 14.75 12.29 -4.10
CA GLU A 328 15.72 11.20 -4.35
C GLU A 328 16.31 10.65 -3.05
N ARG A 329 16.65 11.54 -2.10
CA ARG A 329 17.20 11.14 -0.81
C ARG A 329 16.21 10.30 0.00
N GLU A 330 14.93 10.67 0.01
CA GLU A 330 13.88 9.86 0.65
C GLU A 330 13.77 8.48 0.02
N GLU A 331 13.72 8.39 -1.31
CA GLU A 331 13.69 7.10 -2.01
C GLU A 331 14.92 6.25 -1.69
N TRP A 332 16.09 6.88 -1.56
CA TRP A 332 17.31 6.17 -1.19
C TRP A 332 17.31 5.70 0.25
N SER A 333 16.72 6.47 1.16
CA SER A 333 16.50 6.07 2.55
C SER A 333 15.55 4.87 2.63
N LYS A 334 14.42 4.93 1.92
CA LYS A 334 13.46 3.81 1.81
C LYS A 334 14.14 2.54 1.28
N ARG A 335 14.93 2.65 0.21
CA ARG A 335 15.74 1.52 -0.31
C ARG A 335 16.80 1.04 0.70
N GLY A 336 17.36 1.96 1.49
CA GLY A 336 18.25 1.70 2.62
C GLY A 336 17.61 0.75 3.62
N TRP A 337 16.48 1.16 4.18
CA TRP A 337 15.63 0.37 5.08
C TRP A 337 15.18 -0.94 4.47
N ALA A 338 14.79 -0.94 3.19
CA ALA A 338 14.40 -2.16 2.47
C ALA A 338 15.52 -3.21 2.43
N MET A 339 16.80 -2.82 2.34
CA MET A 339 17.91 -3.77 2.47
C MET A 339 18.05 -4.33 3.89
N GLY A 340 17.75 -3.55 4.92
CA GLY A 340 17.66 -4.07 6.29
C GLY A 340 16.64 -5.21 6.39
N TRP A 341 15.52 -5.08 5.67
CA TRP A 341 14.49 -6.10 5.58
C TRP A 341 14.92 -7.39 4.85
N TRP A 342 16.06 -7.42 4.16
CA TRP A 342 16.60 -8.67 3.58
C TRP A 342 17.10 -9.66 4.63
N THR A 343 17.30 -9.21 5.88
CA THR A 343 17.59 -10.11 7.00
C THR A 343 16.40 -11.03 7.29
N MET A 344 15.18 -10.55 7.09
CA MET A 344 13.96 -11.35 7.25
C MET A 344 13.70 -12.34 6.09
N ARG A 345 14.63 -12.49 5.14
CA ARG A 345 14.44 -13.30 3.93
C ARG A 345 15.44 -14.46 3.83
N GLY A 346 14.95 -15.59 3.32
CA GLY A 346 15.78 -16.70 2.85
C GLY A 346 16.67 -17.32 3.93
N ALA A 347 17.93 -17.60 3.58
CA ALA A 347 18.85 -18.33 4.45
C ALA A 347 19.25 -17.57 5.72
N PHE A 348 19.25 -16.24 5.71
CA PHE A 348 19.51 -15.46 6.93
C PHE A 348 18.36 -15.64 7.93
N TYR A 349 17.12 -15.62 7.45
CA TYR A 349 15.97 -15.86 8.30
C TYR A 349 16.01 -17.26 8.93
N GLU A 350 16.17 -18.30 8.10
CA GLU A 350 16.16 -19.70 8.55
C GLU A 350 17.30 -20.05 9.51
N ASN A 351 18.49 -19.46 9.33
CA ASN A 351 19.66 -19.81 10.13
C ASN A 351 19.87 -18.90 11.35
N VAL A 352 19.44 -17.63 11.29
CA VAL A 352 19.70 -16.63 12.33
C VAL A 352 18.39 -16.13 12.94
N MET A 353 17.51 -15.52 12.14
CA MET A 353 16.32 -14.84 12.68
C MET A 353 15.31 -15.80 13.29
N LYS A 354 15.19 -17.03 12.80
CA LYS A 354 14.27 -18.02 13.36
C LYS A 354 14.52 -18.29 14.84
N GLY A 355 15.80 -18.38 15.24
CA GLY A 355 16.17 -18.52 16.65
C GLY A 355 15.84 -17.27 17.47
N VAL A 356 16.03 -16.08 16.89
CA VAL A 356 15.70 -14.80 17.54
C VAL A 356 14.20 -14.63 17.71
N VAL A 357 13.41 -14.91 16.67
CA VAL A 357 11.94 -14.83 16.68
C VAL A 357 11.36 -15.83 17.67
N GLY A 358 11.87 -17.07 17.70
CA GLY A 358 11.49 -18.06 18.72
C GLY A 358 11.82 -17.62 20.16
N GLY A 359 12.94 -16.94 20.36
CA GLY A 359 13.32 -16.36 21.65
C GLY A 359 12.44 -15.17 22.07
N VAL A 360 12.00 -14.35 21.12
CA VAL A 360 11.04 -13.27 21.38
C VAL A 360 9.65 -13.85 21.68
N ARG A 361 9.22 -14.85 20.91
CA ARG A 361 7.95 -15.58 21.09
C ARG A 361 7.81 -16.14 22.51
N SER A 362 8.87 -16.73 23.06
CA SER A 362 8.84 -17.30 24.42
C SER A 362 8.79 -16.25 25.53
N ARG A 363 9.07 -14.98 25.22
CA ARG A 363 9.11 -13.87 26.17
C ARG A 363 7.85 -13.01 26.16
N VAL A 364 7.02 -13.10 25.12
CA VAL A 364 5.79 -12.30 24.98
C VAL A 364 4.54 -13.01 25.52
N PRO A 365 3.49 -12.27 25.92
CA PRO A 365 2.22 -12.85 26.38
C PRO A 365 1.58 -13.75 25.31
N GLY A 366 0.82 -14.76 25.74
CA GLY A 366 0.28 -15.81 24.86
C GLY A 366 -0.57 -15.30 23.68
N ILE A 367 -1.27 -14.18 23.81
CA ILE A 367 -2.04 -13.57 22.71
C ILE A 367 -1.09 -13.07 21.60
N VAL A 368 -0.04 -12.34 21.98
CA VAL A 368 0.97 -11.83 21.04
C VAL A 368 1.80 -12.98 20.48
N GLY A 369 2.11 -13.98 21.31
CA GLY A 369 2.82 -15.19 20.88
C GLY A 369 2.06 -16.01 19.85
N GLY A 370 0.72 -16.10 19.97
CA GLY A 370 -0.13 -16.76 18.98
C GLY A 370 -0.16 -16.01 17.65
N ILE A 371 -0.36 -14.69 17.68
CA ILE A 371 -0.30 -13.85 16.48
C ILE A 371 1.07 -13.98 15.79
N LEU A 372 2.16 -13.97 16.56
CA LEU A 372 3.51 -14.10 16.03
C LEU A 372 3.75 -15.47 15.38
N GLU A 373 3.18 -16.55 15.94
CA GLU A 373 3.22 -17.89 15.34
C GLU A 373 2.48 -17.94 13.99
N ASP A 374 1.35 -17.26 13.89
CA ASP A 374 0.58 -17.17 12.64
C ASP A 374 1.36 -16.40 11.55
N TYR A 375 2.06 -15.32 11.93
CA TYR A 375 2.95 -14.59 11.02
C TYR A 375 4.23 -15.38 10.68
N GLU A 376 4.81 -16.10 11.64
CA GLU A 376 5.95 -17.01 11.41
C GLU A 376 5.58 -18.07 10.37
N TYR A 377 4.38 -18.68 10.49
CA TYR A 377 3.87 -19.60 9.48
C TYR A 377 3.80 -18.95 8.09
N LEU A 378 3.29 -17.73 7.99
CA LEU A 378 3.19 -17.01 6.71
C LEU A 378 4.57 -16.68 6.13
N TRP A 379 5.54 -16.27 6.95
CA TRP A 379 6.90 -15.95 6.52
C TRP A 379 7.68 -17.18 6.01
N GLU A 380 7.47 -18.34 6.64
CA GLU A 380 8.12 -19.58 6.23
C GLU A 380 7.49 -20.23 4.99
N ASN A 381 6.17 -20.04 4.82
CA ASN A 381 5.41 -20.75 3.80
C ASN A 381 5.19 -19.98 2.51
N TYR A 382 5.33 -18.65 2.52
CA TYR A 382 5.08 -17.78 1.36
C TYR A 382 6.27 -16.87 1.11
N TYR A 383 6.55 -16.65 -0.17
CA TYR A 383 7.63 -15.78 -0.61
C TYR A 383 7.20 -14.32 -0.49
N PHE A 384 5.98 -13.99 -0.92
CA PHE A 384 5.51 -12.61 -0.96
C PHE A 384 5.22 -12.01 0.43
N SER A 385 5.02 -12.83 1.47
CA SER A 385 4.85 -12.34 2.84
C SER A 385 6.12 -11.67 3.39
N THR A 386 7.30 -12.13 2.96
CA THR A 386 8.58 -11.51 3.32
C THR A 386 9.07 -10.55 2.23
N SER A 387 8.64 -10.73 0.98
CA SER A 387 9.10 -9.95 -0.17
C SER A 387 8.27 -8.71 -0.52
N ALA A 388 7.17 -8.45 0.20
CA ALA A 388 6.28 -7.31 -0.04
C ALA A 388 6.96 -5.95 0.14
#